data_AF-A0A8J3LRJ8-F1
#
_entry.id   AF-A0A8J3LRJ8-F1
#
_cell.length_a   1.000
_cell.length_b   1.000
_cell.length_c   1.000
_cell.angle_alpha   90.00
_cell.angle_beta   90.00
_cell.angle_gamma   90.00
#
_symmetry.space_group_name_H-M   'P 1'
#
loop_
_entity.id
_entity.type
_entity.pdbx_description
1 polymer ?
#
loop_
_entity_poly.entity_id
_entity_poly.type
_entity_poly.pdbx_seq_one_letter_code
_entity_poly.pdbx_strand_id
1 'polypeptide(L)' 'MAPPTRILGQSSSEITGPAFSPDGRRLYFSSQRGTSGHSTGSGGITYEVTGPFRTQA' A
#
# COMPACT_ATOMS: atom_id res chain seq x y z
N MET A 1 6.85 11.53 11.74
CA MET A 1 6.96 11.05 10.34
C MET A 1 7.32 9.58 10.37
N ALA A 2 6.66 8.75 9.56
CA ALA A 2 7.02 7.34 9.40
C ALA A 2 8.16 7.20 8.37
N PRO A 3 9.11 6.24 8.56
CA PRO A 3 10.18 6.02 7.60
C PRO A 3 9.64 5.49 6.26
N PRO A 4 10.32 5.76 5.14
CA PRO A 4 9.94 5.18 3.85
C PRO A 4 10.01 3.65 3.93
N THR A 5 8.98 2.99 3.42
CA THR A 5 8.85 1.53 3.42
C THR A 5 8.73 1.04 1.98
N ARG A 6 9.37 -0.10 1.67
CA ARG A 6 9.30 -0.74 0.35
C ARG A 6 8.74 -2.15 0.47
N ILE A 7 7.75 -2.47 -0.37
CA ILE A 7 7.26 -3.84 -0.53
C ILE A 7 8.09 -4.53 -1.61
N LEU A 8 8.68 -5.68 -1.27
CA LEU A 8 9.52 -6.46 -2.19
C LEU A 8 8.65 -7.32 -3.11
N GLY A 9 9.19 -7.69 -4.28
CA GLY A 9 8.48 -8.54 -5.26
C GLY A 9 7.33 -7.86 -6.01
N GLN A 10 7.20 -6.52 -5.91
CA GLN A 10 6.15 -5.73 -6.56
C GLN A 10 6.66 -4.93 -7.78
N SER A 11 7.86 -5.23 -8.30
CA SER A 11 8.49 -4.42 -9.36
C SER A 11 7.69 -4.33 -10.67
N SER A 12 6.75 -5.25 -10.90
CA SER A 12 5.93 -5.34 -12.11
C SER A 12 4.53 -4.69 -11.95
N SER A 13 4.26 -4.02 -10.83
CA SER A 13 2.95 -3.48 -10.50
C SER A 13 3.04 -2.10 -9.84
N GLU A 14 2.01 -1.28 -10.07
CA GLU A 14 1.88 0.05 -9.49
C GLU A 14 1.29 0.02 -8.09
N ILE A 15 1.53 1.10 -7.33
CA ILE A 15 0.74 1.44 -6.16
C ILE A 15 -0.49 2.24 -6.59
N THR A 16 -1.67 1.89 -6.08
CA THR A 16 -2.94 2.56 -6.38
C THR A 16 -3.74 2.81 -5.10
N GLY A 17 -4.58 3.85 -5.10
CA GLY A 17 -5.56 4.12 -4.04
C GLY A 17 -5.03 4.24 -2.60
N PRO A 18 -3.96 5.01 -2.32
CA PRO A 18 -3.52 5.19 -0.94
C PRO A 18 -4.57 5.93 -0.09
N ALA A 19 -4.85 5.42 1.11
CA ALA A 19 -5.79 6.01 2.06
C ALA A 19 -5.34 5.78 3.51
N PHE A 20 -5.31 6.85 4.30
CA PHE A 20 -5.09 6.75 5.75
C PHE A 20 -6.39 6.41 6.48
N SER A 21 -6.31 5.60 7.54
CA SER A 21 -7.44 5.44 8.46
C SER A 21 -7.74 6.76 9.18
N PRO A 22 -9.00 7.01 9.57
CA PRO A 22 -9.37 8.24 10.29
C PRO A 22 -8.61 8.43 11.61
N ASP A 23 -8.24 7.33 12.28
CA ASP A 23 -7.46 7.35 13.52
C ASP A 23 -5.95 7.51 13.31
N GLY A 24 -5.48 7.58 12.06
CA GLY A 24 -4.08 7.81 11.71
C GLY A 24 -3.13 6.64 11.99
N ARG A 25 -3.66 5.45 12.32
CA ARG A 25 -2.87 4.26 12.69
C ARG A 25 -2.59 3.31 11.52
N ARG A 26 -3.32 3.45 10.42
CA ARG A 26 -3.23 2.56 9.25
C ARG A 26 -3.11 3.35 7.96
N LEU A 27 -2.36 2.79 7.02
CA LEU A 27 -2.31 3.19 5.62
C LEU A 27 -2.72 1.99 4.78
N TYR A 28 -3.75 2.17 3.95
CA TYR A 28 -4.16 1.22 2.94
C TYR A 28 -3.69 1.67 1.58
N PHE A 29 -3.29 0.74 0.74
CA PHE A 29 -3.08 0.96 -0.69
C PHE A 29 -3.19 -0.38 -1.41
N SER A 30 -3.39 -0.34 -2.71
CA SER A 30 -3.45 -1.54 -3.54
C SER A 30 -2.27 -1.60 -4.50
N SER A 31 -1.98 -2.81 -4.95
CA SER A 31 -1.15 -3.11 -6.09
C SER A 31 -2.04 -3.66 -7.18
N GLN A 32 -2.14 -2.99 -8.34
CA GLN A 32 -3.13 -3.33 -9.36
C GLN A 32 -2.88 -4.72 -9.97
N ARG A 33 -1.62 -5.04 -10.31
CA ARG A 33 -1.22 -6.30 -10.93
C ARG A 33 -0.58 -7.30 -9.96
N GLY A 34 -0.30 -6.86 -8.73
CA GLY A 34 0.36 -7.64 -7.70
C GLY A 34 1.74 -8.15 -8.11
N THR A 35 2.18 -9.26 -7.54
CA THR A 35 3.48 -9.88 -7.89
C THR A 35 3.52 -10.45 -9.30
N SER A 36 2.34 -10.80 -9.85
CA SER A 36 2.22 -11.46 -11.15
C SER A 36 2.54 -10.56 -12.34
N GLY A 37 2.39 -9.23 -12.19
CA GLY A 37 2.54 -8.28 -13.28
C GLY A 37 1.57 -8.47 -14.46
N HIS A 38 0.55 -9.34 -14.33
CA HIS A 38 -0.32 -9.67 -15.45
C HIS A 38 -1.23 -8.51 -15.83
N SER A 39 -1.26 -8.19 -17.12
CA SER A 39 -2.03 -7.07 -17.69
C SER A 39 -3.54 -7.19 -17.51
N THR A 40 -4.05 -8.38 -17.16
CA THR A 40 -5.48 -8.63 -16.91
C THR A 40 -5.95 -8.13 -15.54
N GLY A 41 -5.05 -7.66 -14.67
CA GLY A 41 -5.40 -7.09 -13.36
C GLY A 41 -5.94 -8.10 -12.33
N SER A 42 -5.92 -9.40 -12.65
CA SER A 42 -6.46 -10.46 -11.79
C SER A 42 -5.59 -10.76 -10.56
N GLY A 43 -4.36 -10.22 -10.52
CA GLY A 43 -3.39 -10.44 -9.44
C GLY A 43 -3.40 -9.36 -8.35
N GLY A 44 -4.42 -8.51 -8.29
CA GLY A 44 -4.45 -7.37 -7.37
C GLY A 44 -4.28 -7.75 -5.90
N ILE A 45 -3.55 -6.92 -5.14
CA ILE A 45 -3.28 -7.11 -3.70
C ILE A 45 -3.57 -5.80 -2.97
N THR A 46 -4.35 -5.83 -1.89
CA THR A 46 -4.51 -4.68 -0.99
C THR A 46 -3.66 -4.88 0.26
N TYR A 47 -2.86 -3.87 0.58
CA TYR A 47 -1.99 -3.84 1.75
C TYR A 47 -2.60 -2.96 2.83
N GLU A 48 -2.42 -3.38 4.08
CA GLU A 48 -2.61 -2.57 5.27
C GLU A 48 -1.25 -2.45 5.96
N VAL A 49 -0.79 -1.22 6.19
CA VAL A 49 0.43 -0.95 6.94
C VAL A 49 0.02 -0.29 8.25
N THR A 50 0.50 -0.83 9.38
CA THR A 50 0.28 -0.26 10.71
C THR A 50 1.46 0.61 11.12
N GLY A 51 1.19 1.77 11.72
CA GLY A 51 2.20 2.65 12.28
C GLY A 51 1.63 4.02 12.69
N PRO A 52 2.42 4.88 13.35
CA PRO A 52 2.00 6.25 13.57
C PRO A 52 2.16 7.05 12.27
N PHE A 53 1.08 7.19 11.49
CA PHE A 53 1.07 8.00 10.27
C PHE A 53 0.63 9.44 10.51
N ARG A 54 -0.17 9.65 11.56
CA ARG A 54 -0.52 10.98 12.06
C ARG A 54 -0.39 10.95 13.58
N THR A 55 0.50 11.75 14.12
CA THR A 55 0.46 12.13 15.54
C THR A 55 -0.43 13.37 15.60
N GLN A 56 -1.56 13.31 16.31
CA GLN A 56 -2.17 14.56 16.75
C GLN A 56 -1.15 15.25 17.68
N ALA A 57 -0.95 16.55 17.48
CA ALA A 57 -0.22 17.39 18.43
C ALA A 57 -1.05 17.53 19.72
#